data_AF-A0A6P2AHL9-F1
#
_entry.id   AF-A0A6P2AHL9-F1
#
_cell.length_a   1.000
_cell.length_b   1.000
_cell.length_c   1.000
_cell.angle_alpha   90.00
_cell.angle_beta   90.00
_cell.angle_gamma   90.00
#
_symmetry.space_group_name_H-M   'P 1'
#
loop_
_entity.id
_entity.type
_entity.pdbx_description
1 polymer ?
#
loop_
_entity_poly.entity_id
_entity_poly.type
_entity_poly.pdbx_seq_one_letter_code
_entity_poly.pdbx_strand_id
1 'polypeptide(L)' 'MTGAYAASFLPTVLVPLLPVAAFAVMGLLFLYVETDAEGEA' A
#
# COMPACT_ATOMS: atom_id res chain seq x y z
N MET A 1 -20.88 7.43 5.86
CA MET A 1 -20.64 8.88 5.84
C MET A 1 -20.39 9.30 4.40
N THR A 2 -21.38 9.87 3.72
CA THR A 2 -21.22 10.37 2.33
C THR A 2 -21.07 11.90 2.39
N GLY A 3 -20.15 12.45 1.62
CA GLY A 3 -19.91 13.89 1.57
C GLY A 3 -20.45 14.54 0.30
N ALA A 4 -20.75 15.84 0.38
CA ALA A 4 -21.21 16.67 -0.74
C ALA A 4 -20.04 17.23 -1.60
N TYR A 5 -19.06 16.38 -1.90
CA TYR A 5 -17.93 16.70 -2.78
C TYR A 5 -17.94 15.80 -4.03
N ALA A 6 -17.30 16.25 -5.10
CA ALA A 6 -17.22 15.47 -6.34
C ALA A 6 -16.49 14.14 -6.11
N ALA A 7 -16.99 13.07 -6.73
CA ALA A 7 -16.49 11.70 -6.54
C ALA A 7 -16.49 11.22 -5.08
N SER A 8 -17.63 11.43 -4.38
CA SER A 8 -17.82 11.02 -2.99
C SER A 8 -17.75 9.51 -2.71
N PHE A 9 -17.67 8.69 -3.75
CA PHE A 9 -17.38 7.25 -3.64
C PHE A 9 -15.89 6.95 -3.39
N LEU A 10 -14.98 7.91 -3.64
CA LEU A 10 -13.53 7.68 -3.55
C LEU A 10 -13.09 7.23 -2.15
N PRO A 11 -13.53 7.82 -1.03
CA PRO A 11 -13.10 7.33 0.28
C PRO A 11 -13.61 5.93 0.60
N THR A 12 -14.74 5.51 0.04
CA THR A 12 -15.22 4.13 0.19
C THR A 12 -14.26 3.13 -0.43
N VAL A 13 -13.50 3.51 -1.46
CA VAL A 13 -12.55 2.64 -2.17
C VAL A 13 -11.11 2.85 -1.69
N LEU A 14 -10.65 4.10 -1.63
CA LEU A 14 -9.25 4.42 -1.35
C LEU A 14 -8.87 4.19 0.12
N VAL A 15 -9.79 4.42 1.06
CA VAL A 15 -9.52 4.19 2.49
C VAL A 15 -9.24 2.72 2.79
N PRO A 16 -10.03 1.73 2.32
CA PRO A 16 -9.68 0.32 2.50
C PRO A 16 -8.52 -0.14 1.60
N LEU A 17 -8.29 0.49 0.44
CA LEU A 17 -7.20 0.11 -0.45
C LEU A 17 -5.82 0.54 0.11
N LEU A 18 -5.73 1.67 0.80
CA LEU A 18 -4.48 2.17 1.37
C LEU A 18 -3.76 1.18 2.30
N PRO A 19 -4.41 0.55 3.31
CA PRO A 19 -3.73 -0.43 4.15
C PRO A 19 -3.32 -1.69 3.39
N VAL A 20 -4.10 -2.11 2.38
CA VAL A 20 -3.73 -3.24 1.49
C VAL A 20 -2.48 -2.90 0.70
N ALA A 21 -2.42 -1.68 0.14
CA ALA A 21 -1.26 -1.18 -0.57
C ALA A 21 -0.04 -1.07 0.35
N ALA A 22 -0.21 -0.57 1.58
CA ALA A 22 0.88 -0.49 2.56
C ALA A 22 1.44 -1.88 2.91
N PHE A 23 0.58 -2.88 3.11
CA PHE A 23 1.02 -4.27 3.34
C PHE A 23 1.80 -4.83 2.14
N ALA A 24 1.27 -4.66 0.93
CA ALA A 24 1.91 -5.14 -0.29
C ALA A 24 3.28 -4.45 -0.52
N VAL A 25 3.33 -3.11 -0.38
CA VAL A 25 4.57 -2.33 -0.53
C VAL A 25 5.60 -2.73 0.51
N MET A 26 5.18 -2.98 1.77
CA MET A 26 6.11 -3.44 2.79
C MET A 26 6.70 -4.81 2.44
N GLY A 27 5.90 -5.75 1.95
CA GLY A 27 6.39 -7.05 1.48
C GLY A 27 7.39 -6.92 0.32
N LEU A 28 7.12 -6.03 -0.64
CA LEU A 28 8.04 -5.75 -1.75
C LEU A 28 9.36 -5.13 -1.28
N LEU A 29 9.29 -4.18 -0.35
CA LEU A 29 10.47 -3.56 0.24
C LEU A 29 11.29 -4.55 1.08
N PHE A 30 10.65 -5.47 1.79
CA PHE A 30 11.33 -6.55 2.49
C PHE A 30 12.13 -7.42 1.52
N LEU A 31 11.50 -7.88 0.43
CA LEU A 31 12.19 -8.64 -0.61
C LEU A 31 13.39 -7.87 -1.18
N TYR A 32 13.20 -6.57 -1.46
CA TYR A 32 14.28 -5.72 -1.97
C TYR A 32 15.49 -5.67 -1.02
N VAL A 33 15.27 -5.45 0.28
CA VAL A 33 16.34 -5.38 1.28
C VAL A 33 17.05 -6.72 1.47
N GLU A 34 16.30 -7.82 1.53
CA GLU A 34 16.88 -9.16 1.73
C GLU A 34 17.65 -9.65 0.49
N THR A 35 17.22 -9.27 -0.72
CA THR A 35 17.91 -9.66 -1.96
C THR A 35 19.33 -9.08 -2.02
N ASP A 36 19.54 -7.85 -1.53
CA ASP A 36 20.89 -7.27 -1.47
C ASP A 36 21.74 -7.92 -0.35
N ALA A 37 21.13 -8.35 0.75
CA ALA A 37 21.82 -9.00 1.86
C ALA A 37 22.36 -10.41 1.52
N GLU A 38 21.72 -11.15 0.61
CA GLU A 38 22.23 -12.44 0.12
C GLU A 38 23.40 -12.31 -0.87
N GLY A 39 23.59 -11.15 -1.50
CA GLY A 39 24.65 -10.91 -2.48
C GLY A 39 26.04 -10.62 -1.87
N GLU A 40 26.12 -10.35 -0.57
CA GLU A 40 27.35 -9.96 0.14
C GLU A 40 27.91 -11.02 1.11
N ALA A 41 27.37 -12.27 1.09
CA ALA A 41 27.81 -13.39 1.93
C ALA A 41 28.72 -14.39 1.20
#